data_AF-A0A931MRA7-F1
#
_entry.id   AF-A0A931MRA7-F1
#
_cell.length_a   1.000
_cell.length_b   1.000
_cell.length_c   1.000
_cell.angle_alpha   90.00
_cell.angle_beta   90.00
_cell.angle_gamma   90.00
#
_symmetry.space_group_name_H-M   'P 1'
#
loop_
_entity.id
_entity.type
_entity.pdbx_description
1 polymer ?
#
loop_
_entity_poly.entity_id
_entity_poly.type
_entity_poly.pdbx_seq_one_letter_code
_entity_poly.pdbx_strand_id
1 'polypeptide(L)'
;MHPYDEGFEPPKACSEWCRARSFDLQVLDEGVTVDLEWWNSHLERAGHEIRLRGRNLDGRVVTEGDAIVPRNDLRLGSELIDADHEGLGLLFLCAAWRSAHPRRRGARRFPDVRDARAPKNRDRFAKIKGVLDYCAKTKKLPEASRQTWSGWPDTPGIGVPLLATYLWAVGVQTDAGPAQLLDQHGVSTLVHEGWLEDPSVADFTLRRYHRYVDLLTTWASLMTTRPELVEMWLVDRWHARITEARDGSHATPRLF
;
A
#
# COMPACT_ATOMS: atom_id res chain seq x y z
N MET A 1 -10.79 15.72 10.74
CA MET A 1 -10.09 15.45 12.01
C MET A 1 -11.01 14.73 12.98
N HIS A 2 -10.68 13.49 13.35
CA HIS A 2 -11.40 12.72 14.38
C HIS A 2 -11.14 13.34 15.78
N PRO A 3 -12.12 13.35 16.71
CA PRO A 3 -11.94 13.97 18.04
C PRO A 3 -10.76 13.44 18.89
N TYR A 4 -10.28 12.23 18.58
CA TYR A 4 -9.12 11.62 19.27
C TYR A 4 -7.77 12.02 18.69
N ASP A 5 -7.77 12.71 17.55
CA ASP A 5 -6.56 13.21 16.88
C ASP A 5 -6.45 14.74 17.00
N GLU A 6 -7.37 15.38 17.72
CA GLU A 6 -7.33 16.82 17.96
C GLU A 6 -6.07 17.19 18.76
N GLY A 7 -5.28 18.12 18.23
CA GLY A 7 -3.99 18.51 18.80
C GLY A 7 -2.83 17.55 18.48
N PHE A 8 -3.06 16.47 17.72
CA PHE A 8 -1.99 15.60 17.25
C PHE A 8 -1.32 16.17 16.00
N GLU A 9 -0.42 17.14 16.22
CA GLU A 9 0.29 17.88 15.17
C GLU A 9 1.49 17.09 14.59
N PRO A 10 1.87 17.34 13.33
CA PRO A 10 3.03 16.69 12.73
C PRO A 10 4.32 17.07 13.47
N PRO A 11 5.22 16.11 13.78
CA PRO A 11 6.51 16.41 14.37
C PRO A 11 7.32 17.37 13.49
N LYS A 12 8.09 18.28 14.11
CA LYS A 12 8.94 19.23 13.37
C LYS A 12 9.90 18.52 12.39
N ALA A 13 10.45 17.37 12.80
CA ALA A 13 11.32 16.56 11.95
C ALA A 13 10.62 16.04 10.68
N CYS A 14 9.32 15.75 10.75
CA CYS A 14 8.51 15.38 9.58
C CYS A 14 8.38 16.56 8.61
N SER A 15 8.09 17.76 9.15
CA SER A 15 8.00 18.99 8.36
C SER A 15 9.31 19.32 7.63
N GLU A 16 10.43 19.29 8.36
CA GLU A 16 11.76 19.56 7.81
C GLU A 16 12.15 18.52 6.73
N TRP A 17 11.86 17.24 6.98
CA TRP A 17 12.14 16.17 6.03
C TRP A 17 11.33 16.30 4.73
N CYS A 18 10.03 16.63 4.84
CA CYS A 18 9.14 16.80 3.70
C CYS A 18 9.52 18.01 2.85
N ARG A 19 9.89 19.14 3.47
CA ARG A 19 10.29 20.36 2.74
C ARG A 19 11.59 20.19 1.95
N ALA A 20 12.50 19.33 2.43
CA ALA A 20 13.79 19.09 1.80
C ALA A 20 13.74 18.12 0.61
N ARG A 21 12.54 17.64 0.23
CA ARG A 21 12.38 16.51 -0.69
C ARG A 21 11.32 16.77 -1.75
N SER A 22 11.61 16.33 -2.98
CA SER A 22 10.65 16.38 -4.09
C SER A 22 9.76 15.14 -4.10
N PHE A 23 8.48 15.33 -4.40
CA PHE A 23 7.52 14.24 -4.55
C PHE A 23 7.96 13.22 -5.61
N ASP A 24 8.39 13.67 -6.79
CA ASP A 24 8.73 12.76 -7.89
C ASP A 24 9.86 11.80 -7.51
N LEU A 25 10.98 12.33 -7.00
CA LEU A 25 12.13 11.50 -6.62
C LEU A 25 11.89 10.59 -5.41
N GLN A 26 11.06 11.01 -4.44
CA GLN A 26 10.90 10.25 -3.19
C GLN A 26 9.72 9.28 -3.22
N VAL A 27 8.68 9.60 -3.98
CA VAL A 27 7.46 8.81 -4.02
C VAL A 27 7.35 8.09 -5.35
N LEU A 28 7.44 8.79 -6.48
CA LEU A 28 7.20 8.17 -7.79
C LEU A 28 8.37 7.27 -8.22
N ASP A 29 9.60 7.72 -7.98
CA ASP A 29 10.82 6.98 -8.31
C ASP A 29 11.20 5.93 -7.24
N GLU A 30 10.33 5.70 -6.24
CA GLU A 30 10.49 4.63 -5.24
C GLU A 30 10.43 3.25 -5.93
N GLY A 31 11.60 2.77 -6.34
CA GLY A 31 11.80 1.52 -7.06
C GLY A 31 12.09 0.34 -6.15
N VAL A 32 11.51 -0.82 -6.49
CA VAL A 32 11.79 -2.10 -5.81
C VAL A 32 12.17 -3.16 -6.84
N THR A 33 13.09 -4.05 -6.45
CA THR A 33 13.52 -5.17 -7.29
C THR A 33 12.58 -6.36 -7.12
N VAL A 34 11.78 -6.64 -8.14
CA VAL A 34 10.81 -7.74 -8.19
C VAL A 34 11.40 -8.92 -8.96
N ASP A 35 11.34 -10.10 -8.37
CA ASP A 35 11.61 -11.39 -9.04
C ASP A 35 10.41 -11.75 -9.94
N LEU A 36 10.51 -11.42 -11.24
CA LEU A 36 9.45 -11.63 -12.22
C LEU A 36 9.20 -13.11 -12.49
N GLU A 37 10.23 -13.95 -12.44
CA GLU A 37 10.11 -15.38 -12.71
C GLU A 37 9.22 -16.06 -11.67
N TRP A 38 9.43 -15.75 -10.39
CA TRP A 38 8.58 -16.26 -9.33
C TRP A 38 7.14 -15.77 -9.47
N TRP A 39 6.92 -14.47 -9.72
CA TRP A 39 5.56 -13.93 -9.82
C TRP A 39 4.81 -14.49 -11.02
N ASN A 40 5.42 -14.51 -12.20
CA ASN A 40 4.80 -15.02 -13.42
C ASN A 40 4.53 -16.53 -13.33
N SER A 41 5.45 -17.31 -12.73
CA SER A 41 5.22 -18.73 -12.47
C SER A 41 4.03 -18.98 -11.53
N HIS A 42 3.83 -18.13 -10.52
CA HIS A 42 2.70 -18.27 -9.59
C HIS A 42 1.37 -17.84 -10.23
N LEU A 43 1.38 -16.79 -11.06
CA LEU A 43 0.21 -16.37 -11.84
C LEU A 43 -0.25 -17.49 -12.77
N GLU A 44 0.69 -18.10 -13.51
CA GLU A 44 0.40 -19.22 -14.40
C GLU A 44 -0.18 -20.42 -13.63
N ARG A 45 0.47 -20.85 -12.53
CA ARG A 45 -0.03 -21.95 -11.69
C ARG A 45 -1.40 -21.69 -11.07
N ALA A 46 -1.72 -20.42 -10.80
CA ALA A 46 -3.01 -19.99 -10.29
C ALA A 46 -4.08 -19.84 -11.39
N GLY A 47 -3.70 -20.00 -12.66
CA GLY A 47 -4.60 -19.91 -13.82
C GLY A 47 -4.95 -18.48 -14.22
N HIS A 48 -4.06 -17.52 -13.95
CA HIS A 48 -4.21 -16.14 -14.38
C HIS A 48 -3.56 -15.92 -15.75
N GLU A 49 -4.31 -15.35 -16.68
CA GLU A 49 -3.79 -14.79 -17.95
C GLU A 49 -3.23 -13.39 -17.68
N ILE A 50 -2.16 -13.35 -16.87
CA ILE A 50 -1.48 -12.13 -16.42
C ILE A 50 0.02 -12.39 -16.49
N ARG A 51 0.76 -11.45 -17.07
CA ARG A 51 2.22 -11.39 -17.01
C ARG A 51 2.64 -10.03 -16.47
N LEU A 52 3.44 -10.07 -15.41
CA LEU A 52 4.11 -8.90 -14.86
C LEU A 52 5.44 -8.70 -15.59
N ARG A 53 5.79 -7.45 -15.78
CA ARG A 53 7.07 -7.00 -16.34
C ARG A 53 7.69 -5.98 -15.39
N GLY A 54 8.94 -5.63 -15.61
CA GLY A 54 9.64 -4.59 -14.87
C GLY A 54 10.65 -3.88 -15.76
N ARG A 55 11.46 -3.01 -15.18
CA ARG A 55 12.53 -2.31 -15.91
C ARG A 55 13.89 -2.83 -15.49
N ASN A 56 14.79 -3.01 -16.44
CA ASN A 56 16.20 -3.22 -16.12
C ASN A 56 16.87 -1.87 -15.73
N LEU A 57 18.18 -1.90 -15.44
CA LEU A 57 18.95 -0.70 -15.07
C LEU A 57 19.03 0.35 -16.20
N ASP A 58 18.79 -0.06 -17.45
CA ASP A 58 18.72 0.85 -18.61
C ASP A 58 17.30 1.43 -18.82
N GLY A 59 16.35 1.11 -17.93
CA GLY A 59 14.95 1.52 -18.03
C GLY A 59 14.10 0.73 -19.03
N ARG A 60 14.68 -0.29 -19.69
CA ARG A 60 13.99 -1.13 -20.69
C ARG A 60 13.07 -2.11 -20.01
N VAL A 61 11.89 -2.32 -20.59
CA VAL A 61 10.93 -3.32 -20.13
C VAL A 61 11.50 -4.73 -20.34
N VAL A 62 11.49 -5.53 -19.29
CA VAL A 62 11.91 -6.94 -19.27
C VAL A 62 10.81 -7.80 -18.66
N THR A 63 10.72 -9.05 -19.09
CA THR A 63 9.66 -10.00 -18.71
C THR A 63 10.12 -11.09 -17.74
N GLU A 64 11.43 -11.17 -17.48
CA GLU A 64 12.07 -12.28 -16.78
C GLU A 64 13.18 -11.77 -15.85
N GLY A 65 13.54 -12.59 -14.87
CA GLY A 65 14.56 -12.27 -13.88
C GLY A 65 14.16 -11.18 -12.89
N ASP A 66 15.16 -10.57 -12.27
CA ASP A 66 14.97 -9.43 -11.36
C ASP A 66 14.80 -8.13 -12.14
N ALA A 67 13.73 -7.38 -11.82
CA ALA A 67 13.43 -6.13 -12.50
C ALA A 67 12.93 -5.06 -11.53
N ILE A 68 13.23 -3.80 -11.83
CA ILE A 68 12.83 -2.65 -11.03
C ILE A 68 11.39 -2.26 -11.40
N VAL A 69 10.53 -2.16 -10.40
CA VAL A 69 9.19 -1.58 -10.53
C VAL A 69 9.17 -0.28 -9.71
N PRO A 70 9.17 0.89 -10.35
CA PRO A 70 8.95 2.16 -9.66
C PRO A 70 7.50 2.28 -9.23
N ARG A 71 7.25 2.97 -8.11
CA ARG A 71 5.90 3.24 -7.63
C ARG A 71 5.05 4.02 -8.65
N ASN A 72 5.66 4.83 -9.51
CA ASN A 72 5.00 5.51 -10.64
C ASN A 72 4.35 4.55 -11.65
N ASP A 73 4.89 3.34 -11.81
CA ASP A 73 4.34 2.34 -12.73
C ASP A 73 3.18 1.53 -12.09
N LEU A 74 2.85 1.76 -10.81
CA LEU A 74 1.64 1.24 -10.16
C LEU A 74 0.41 2.04 -10.60
N ARG A 75 0.01 1.84 -11.85
CA ARG A 75 -1.15 2.50 -12.47
C ARG A 75 -1.77 1.63 -13.56
N LEU A 76 -3.03 1.87 -13.85
CA LEU A 76 -3.70 1.24 -15.01
C LEU A 76 -3.04 1.71 -16.32
N GLY A 77 -3.03 0.83 -17.32
CA GLY A 77 -2.35 1.09 -18.60
C GLY A 77 -0.81 1.12 -18.52
N SER A 78 -0.22 0.73 -17.39
CA SER A 78 1.23 0.56 -17.27
C SER A 78 1.72 -0.53 -18.21
N GLU A 79 2.81 -0.26 -18.93
CA GLU A 79 3.46 -1.26 -19.81
C GLU A 79 4.06 -2.44 -19.03
N LEU A 80 4.10 -2.34 -17.69
CA LEU A 80 4.54 -3.39 -16.78
C LEU A 80 3.49 -4.49 -16.54
N ILE A 81 2.29 -4.33 -17.10
CA ILE A 81 1.18 -5.27 -16.94
C ILE A 81 0.71 -5.71 -18.32
N ASP A 82 0.65 -7.01 -18.52
CA ASP A 82 0.06 -7.65 -19.68
C ASP A 82 -1.01 -8.61 -19.18
N ALA A 83 -2.29 -8.22 -19.30
CA ALA A 83 -3.39 -8.92 -18.66
C ALA A 83 -4.71 -8.67 -19.37
N ASP A 84 -5.55 -9.70 -19.46
CA ASP A 84 -6.92 -9.58 -19.93
C ASP A 84 -7.81 -8.73 -19.01
N HIS A 85 -7.42 -8.62 -17.74
CA HIS A 85 -8.09 -7.78 -16.76
C HIS A 85 -7.09 -6.84 -16.08
N GLU A 86 -7.02 -5.60 -16.57
CA GLU A 86 -6.06 -4.58 -16.11
C GLU A 86 -6.08 -4.36 -14.60
N GLY A 87 -7.26 -4.25 -13.98
CA GLY A 87 -7.38 -4.06 -12.53
C GLY A 87 -6.77 -5.20 -11.72
N LEU A 88 -6.94 -6.44 -12.16
CA LEU A 88 -6.39 -7.62 -11.50
C LEU A 88 -4.87 -7.70 -11.72
N GLY A 89 -4.40 -7.40 -12.94
CA GLY A 89 -2.97 -7.27 -13.23
C GLY A 89 -2.29 -6.21 -12.36
N LEU A 90 -2.91 -5.04 -12.20
CA LEU A 90 -2.40 -3.97 -11.33
C LEU A 90 -2.38 -4.39 -9.86
N LEU A 91 -3.40 -5.12 -9.39
CA LEU A 91 -3.41 -5.65 -8.02
C LEU A 91 -2.22 -6.57 -7.77
N PHE A 92 -1.89 -7.45 -8.72
CA PHE A 92 -0.72 -8.33 -8.61
C PHE A 92 0.60 -7.57 -8.72
N LEU A 93 0.70 -6.55 -9.57
CA LEU A 93 1.87 -5.67 -9.60
C LEU A 93 2.05 -4.93 -8.25
N CYS A 94 0.97 -4.45 -7.64
CA CYS A 94 1.00 -3.86 -6.30
C CYS A 94 1.46 -4.88 -5.25
N ALA A 95 1.00 -6.13 -5.32
CA ALA A 95 1.43 -7.21 -4.42
C ALA A 95 2.92 -7.51 -4.58
N ALA A 96 3.39 -7.59 -5.82
CA ALA A 96 4.79 -7.78 -6.16
C ALA A 96 5.66 -6.66 -5.59
N TRP A 97 5.31 -5.41 -5.89
CA TRP A 97 6.01 -4.22 -5.42
C TRP A 97 6.10 -4.20 -3.88
N ARG A 98 4.97 -4.40 -3.18
CA ARG A 98 4.95 -4.41 -1.71
C ARG A 98 5.81 -5.53 -1.11
N SER A 99 5.77 -6.72 -1.71
CA SER A 99 6.47 -7.88 -1.19
C SER A 99 7.99 -7.79 -1.33
N ALA A 100 8.46 -7.05 -2.33
CA ALA A 100 9.87 -6.83 -2.63
C ALA A 100 10.45 -5.61 -1.90
N HIS A 101 9.61 -4.78 -1.28
CA HIS A 101 10.04 -3.50 -0.77
C HIS A 101 10.94 -3.63 0.47
N PRO A 102 12.20 -3.16 0.44
CA PRO A 102 13.19 -3.46 1.48
C PRO A 102 12.87 -2.79 2.82
N ARG A 103 12.17 -1.65 2.79
CA ARG A 103 11.79 -0.87 3.97
C ARG A 103 10.33 -1.02 4.41
N ARG A 104 9.56 -1.90 3.79
CA ARG A 104 8.15 -2.08 4.16
C ARG A 104 7.98 -3.49 4.68
N ARG A 105 7.05 -3.66 5.63
CA ARG A 105 6.80 -4.99 6.17
C ARG A 105 5.94 -5.76 5.17
N GLY A 106 6.59 -6.48 4.26
CA GLY A 106 5.95 -7.37 3.29
C GLY A 106 6.44 -8.80 3.46
N ALA A 107 5.54 -9.74 3.72
CA ALA A 107 5.87 -11.14 3.52
C ALA A 107 5.75 -11.45 2.02
N ARG A 108 6.75 -12.11 1.43
CA ARG A 108 6.68 -12.62 0.06
C ARG A 108 5.62 -13.74 -0.01
N ARG A 109 4.38 -13.34 -0.29
CA ARG A 109 3.22 -14.24 -0.37
C ARG A 109 2.39 -13.90 -1.60
N PHE A 110 2.07 -14.93 -2.36
CA PHE A 110 1.15 -14.83 -3.48
C PHE A 110 -0.30 -14.75 -2.95
N PRO A 111 -1.08 -13.70 -3.27
CA PRO A 111 -2.45 -13.58 -2.83
C PRO A 111 -3.37 -14.53 -3.61
N ASP A 112 -4.09 -15.41 -2.90
CA ASP A 112 -5.10 -16.28 -3.51
C ASP A 112 -6.45 -15.56 -3.58
N VAL A 113 -6.73 -14.93 -4.72
CA VAL A 113 -7.92 -14.08 -4.91
C VAL A 113 -9.18 -14.84 -5.32
N ARG A 114 -9.13 -16.17 -5.34
CA ARG A 114 -10.27 -17.00 -5.71
C ARG A 114 -11.33 -16.93 -4.62
N ASP A 115 -12.57 -16.67 -5.00
CA ASP A 115 -13.69 -16.84 -4.08
C ASP A 115 -13.91 -18.35 -3.83
N ALA A 116 -13.48 -18.81 -2.65
CA ALA A 116 -13.64 -20.20 -2.21
C ALA A 116 -15.12 -20.63 -2.10
N ARG A 117 -16.06 -19.67 -2.02
CA ARG A 117 -17.50 -19.92 -1.94
C ARG A 117 -18.18 -19.91 -3.32
N ALA A 118 -17.46 -19.55 -4.39
CA ALA A 118 -18.03 -19.53 -5.72
C ALA A 118 -18.38 -20.95 -6.21
N PRO A 119 -19.58 -21.16 -6.77
CA PRO A 119 -19.94 -22.42 -7.43
C PRO A 119 -18.92 -22.81 -8.51
N LYS A 120 -18.72 -24.12 -8.72
CA LYS A 120 -17.70 -24.65 -9.66
C LYS A 120 -17.85 -24.15 -11.10
N ASN A 121 -19.04 -23.72 -11.51
CA ASN A 121 -19.37 -23.25 -12.86
C ASN A 121 -19.37 -21.72 -13.02
N ARG A 122 -18.94 -20.96 -12.02
CA ARG A 122 -18.80 -19.50 -12.12
C ARG A 122 -17.32 -19.10 -12.10
N ASP A 123 -17.03 -17.96 -12.73
CA ASP A 123 -15.73 -17.30 -12.60
C ASP A 123 -15.47 -17.01 -11.11
N ARG A 124 -14.48 -17.71 -10.54
CA ARG A 124 -14.09 -17.56 -9.13
C ARG A 124 -13.42 -16.22 -8.84
N PHE A 125 -13.09 -15.45 -9.87
CA PHE A 125 -12.50 -14.12 -9.75
C PHE A 125 -13.52 -12.99 -9.94
N ALA A 126 -14.76 -13.29 -10.36
CA ALA A 126 -15.77 -12.27 -10.68
C ALA A 126 -16.00 -11.26 -9.55
N LYS A 127 -15.94 -11.72 -8.30
CA LYS A 127 -16.13 -10.89 -7.11
C LYS A 127 -15.01 -9.86 -6.92
N ILE A 128 -13.75 -10.31 -6.96
CA ILE A 128 -12.61 -9.40 -6.84
C ILE A 128 -12.55 -8.45 -8.04
N LYS A 129 -12.73 -8.97 -9.26
CA LYS A 129 -12.79 -8.19 -10.51
C LYS A 129 -13.81 -7.05 -10.40
N GLY A 130 -15.03 -7.34 -9.97
CA GLY A 130 -16.08 -6.34 -9.80
C GLY A 130 -15.74 -5.23 -8.80
N VAL A 131 -15.07 -5.55 -7.68
CA VAL A 131 -14.59 -4.54 -6.72
C VAL A 131 -13.49 -3.68 -7.33
N LEU A 132 -12.50 -4.31 -7.98
CA LEU A 132 -11.37 -3.61 -8.61
C LEU A 132 -11.85 -2.66 -9.71
N ASP A 133 -12.78 -3.11 -10.56
CA ASP A 133 -13.39 -2.33 -11.63
C ASP A 133 -14.19 -1.16 -11.09
N TYR A 134 -14.99 -1.38 -10.04
CA TYR A 134 -15.74 -0.32 -9.39
C TYR A 134 -14.79 0.78 -8.89
N CYS A 135 -13.74 0.40 -8.15
CA CYS A 135 -12.74 1.34 -7.64
C CYS A 135 -12.03 2.09 -8.78
N ALA A 136 -11.59 1.36 -9.81
CA ALA A 136 -10.90 1.93 -10.96
C ALA A 136 -11.76 2.93 -11.73
N LYS A 137 -13.04 2.61 -11.96
CA LYS A 137 -13.98 3.40 -12.76
C LYS A 137 -14.53 4.59 -12.00
N THR A 138 -14.93 4.39 -10.74
CA THR A 138 -15.64 5.43 -9.96
C THR A 138 -14.71 6.28 -9.11
N LYS A 139 -13.45 5.84 -8.93
CA LYS A 139 -12.48 6.44 -7.99
C LYS A 139 -13.03 6.51 -6.56
N LYS A 140 -13.87 5.55 -6.17
CA LYS A 140 -14.50 5.43 -4.85
C LYS A 140 -14.42 4.00 -4.34
N LEU A 141 -14.56 3.82 -3.03
CA LEU A 141 -14.77 2.51 -2.44
C LEU A 141 -16.24 2.08 -2.63
N PRO A 142 -16.51 0.80 -2.96
CA PRO A 142 -17.87 0.27 -2.93
C PRO A 142 -18.45 0.40 -1.53
N GLU A 143 -19.75 0.68 -1.42
CA GLU A 143 -20.42 0.62 -0.13
C GLU A 143 -20.23 -0.77 0.49
N ALA A 144 -19.80 -0.77 1.75
CA ALA A 144 -19.62 -2.00 2.49
C ALA A 144 -20.96 -2.75 2.55
N SER A 145 -20.97 -4.01 2.15
CA SER A 145 -22.11 -4.86 2.45
C SER A 145 -22.34 -4.82 3.97
N ARG A 146 -23.60 -4.68 4.43
CA ARG A 146 -23.93 -4.74 5.88
C ARG A 146 -23.45 -6.02 6.59
N GLN A 147 -22.92 -6.99 5.84
CA GLN A 147 -22.46 -8.29 6.30
C GLN A 147 -20.96 -8.31 6.68
N THR A 148 -20.16 -7.29 6.33
CA THR A 148 -18.73 -7.24 6.68
C THR A 148 -18.50 -6.42 7.94
N TRP A 149 -18.10 -7.08 9.03
CA TRP A 149 -17.81 -6.43 10.31
C TRP A 149 -16.68 -5.39 10.22
N SER A 150 -15.73 -5.58 9.31
CA SER A 150 -14.58 -4.68 9.11
C SER A 150 -14.93 -3.41 8.32
N GLY A 151 -16.08 -3.39 7.65
CA GLY A 151 -16.48 -2.31 6.74
C GLY A 151 -15.73 -2.29 5.39
N TRP A 152 -14.77 -3.18 5.14
CA TRP A 152 -14.12 -3.28 3.83
C TRP A 152 -15.00 -4.05 2.83
N PRO A 153 -14.92 -3.75 1.51
CA PRO A 153 -15.53 -4.60 0.50
C PRO A 153 -14.96 -6.02 0.60
N ASP A 154 -15.79 -6.99 0.24
CA ASP A 154 -15.41 -8.40 0.30
C ASP A 154 -14.48 -8.76 -0.87
N THR A 155 -13.17 -8.71 -0.60
CA THR A 155 -12.08 -9.02 -1.54
C THR A 155 -11.35 -10.29 -1.12
N PRO A 156 -11.71 -11.48 -1.65
CA PRO A 156 -11.12 -12.76 -1.25
C PRO A 156 -9.59 -12.74 -1.32
N GLY A 157 -8.93 -13.22 -0.27
CA GLY A 157 -7.46 -13.35 -0.20
C GLY A 157 -6.67 -12.04 -0.19
N ILE A 158 -7.34 -10.89 -0.23
CA ILE A 158 -6.70 -9.57 -0.21
C ILE A 158 -6.81 -8.95 1.17
N GLY A 159 -5.66 -8.75 1.80
CA GLY A 159 -5.55 -7.99 3.04
C GLY A 159 -5.63 -6.48 2.81
N VAL A 160 -6.01 -5.75 3.86
CA VAL A 160 -6.17 -4.29 3.85
C VAL A 160 -4.96 -3.54 3.28
N PRO A 161 -3.70 -3.87 3.62
CA PRO A 161 -2.57 -3.12 3.09
C PRO A 161 -2.41 -3.23 1.57
N LEU A 162 -2.68 -4.41 1.00
CA LEU A 162 -2.65 -4.61 -0.44
C LEU A 162 -3.80 -3.88 -1.13
N LEU A 163 -5.02 -3.97 -0.59
CA LEU A 163 -6.15 -3.22 -1.12
C LEU A 163 -5.89 -1.71 -1.08
N ALA A 164 -5.40 -1.16 0.04
CA ALA A 164 -5.05 0.25 0.17
C ALA A 164 -4.03 0.72 -0.88
N THR A 165 -3.10 -0.14 -1.26
CA THR A 165 -2.11 0.15 -2.32
C THR A 165 -2.76 0.20 -3.69
N TYR A 166 -3.65 -0.74 -3.98
CA TYR A 166 -4.46 -0.70 -5.20
C TYR A 166 -5.33 0.57 -5.27
N LEU A 167 -5.98 0.94 -4.16
CA LEU A 167 -6.81 2.16 -4.08
C LEU A 167 -6.00 3.42 -4.35
N TRP A 168 -4.78 3.53 -3.79
CA TRP A 168 -3.86 4.62 -4.12
C TRP A 168 -3.47 4.60 -5.60
N ALA A 169 -3.09 3.43 -6.13
CA ALA A 169 -2.66 3.24 -7.52
C ALA A 169 -3.74 3.63 -8.54
N VAL A 170 -5.01 3.36 -8.24
CA VAL A 170 -6.14 3.77 -9.09
C VAL A 170 -6.68 5.16 -8.77
N GLY A 171 -6.14 5.87 -7.77
CA GLY A 171 -6.52 7.24 -7.42
C GLY A 171 -7.88 7.36 -6.72
N VAL A 172 -8.25 6.39 -5.89
CA VAL A 172 -9.52 6.42 -5.13
C VAL A 172 -9.51 7.56 -4.11
N GLN A 173 -10.62 8.29 -4.06
CA GLN A 173 -10.93 9.25 -3.01
C GLN A 173 -11.83 8.58 -1.97
N THR A 174 -11.43 8.65 -0.71
CA THR A 174 -12.22 8.23 0.45
C THR A 174 -12.93 9.44 1.05
N ASP A 175 -13.85 9.21 1.99
CA ASP A 175 -14.50 10.30 2.73
C ASP A 175 -13.50 11.14 3.55
N ALA A 176 -12.31 10.60 3.82
CA ALA A 176 -11.24 11.22 4.59
C ALA A 176 -10.14 11.88 3.73
N GLY A 177 -10.21 11.76 2.40
CA GLY A 177 -9.18 12.23 1.47
C GLY A 177 -8.67 11.15 0.49
N PRO A 178 -7.61 11.44 -0.29
CA PRO A 178 -7.05 10.50 -1.26
C PRO A 178 -6.51 9.26 -0.55
N ALA A 179 -6.88 8.07 -1.05
CA ALA A 179 -6.41 6.80 -0.49
C ALA A 179 -4.89 6.79 -0.35
N GLN A 180 -4.39 6.36 0.82
CA GLN A 180 -2.96 6.25 1.12
C GLN A 180 -2.53 4.80 1.29
N LEU A 181 -1.27 4.50 1.00
CA LEU A 181 -0.68 3.20 1.33
C LEU A 181 -0.75 2.98 2.84
N LEU A 182 -1.06 1.76 3.25
CA LEU A 182 -1.00 1.35 4.65
C LEU A 182 0.20 0.41 4.86
N ASP A 183 1.05 0.72 5.84
CA ASP A 183 2.19 -0.10 6.22
C ASP A 183 2.35 -0.14 7.74
N GLN A 184 2.78 -1.29 8.27
CA GLN A 184 2.91 -1.49 9.71
C GLN A 184 3.97 -0.55 10.32
N HIS A 185 5.07 -0.29 9.62
CA HIS A 185 6.11 0.61 10.11
C HIS A 185 5.60 2.04 10.18
N GLY A 186 4.79 2.46 9.21
CA GLY A 186 4.15 3.77 9.22
C GLY A 186 3.23 3.94 10.43
N VAL A 187 2.37 2.94 10.68
CA VAL A 187 1.49 2.92 11.86
C VAL A 187 2.30 2.90 13.16
N SER A 188 3.33 2.06 13.27
CA SER A 188 4.17 2.00 14.47
C SER A 188 4.90 3.31 14.75
N THR A 189 5.32 4.05 13.71
CA THR A 189 5.83 5.42 13.89
C THR A 189 4.74 6.33 14.44
N LEU A 190 3.52 6.32 13.90
CA LEU A 190 2.43 7.14 14.42
C LEU A 190 2.13 6.86 15.89
N VAL A 191 2.04 5.59 16.29
CA VAL A 191 1.85 5.18 17.69
C VAL A 191 2.95 5.74 18.57
N HIS A 192 4.20 5.63 18.12
CA HIS A 192 5.34 6.16 18.86
C HIS A 192 5.32 7.69 18.98
N GLU A 193 4.82 8.41 17.98
CA GLU A 193 4.66 9.87 18.07
C GLU A 193 3.47 10.28 18.95
N GLY A 194 2.60 9.34 19.36
CA GLY A 194 1.47 9.59 20.26
C GLY A 194 0.09 9.32 19.68
N TRP A 195 -0.01 8.69 18.51
CA TRP A 195 -1.30 8.32 17.94
C TRP A 195 -1.97 7.23 18.78
N LEU A 196 -3.15 7.53 19.34
CA LEU A 196 -3.86 6.69 20.31
C LEU A 196 -4.64 5.54 19.64
N GLU A 197 -3.95 4.72 18.83
CA GLU A 197 -4.42 3.48 18.20
C GLU A 197 -3.24 2.51 18.11
N ASP A 198 -3.30 1.29 18.68
CA ASP A 198 -2.28 0.24 18.44
C ASP A 198 -2.82 -1.00 17.69
N PRO A 199 -3.38 -0.85 16.49
CA PRO A 199 -3.80 -1.99 15.67
C PRO A 199 -2.64 -2.56 14.82
N SER A 200 -2.63 -3.89 14.70
CA SER A 200 -1.99 -4.54 13.55
C SER A 200 -2.67 -4.07 12.26
N VAL A 201 -1.89 -3.76 11.21
CA VAL A 201 -2.43 -3.34 9.91
C VAL A 201 -3.38 -4.35 9.27
N ALA A 202 -3.29 -5.63 9.65
CA ALA A 202 -4.23 -6.66 9.21
C ALA A 202 -5.64 -6.49 9.80
N ASP A 203 -5.76 -5.84 10.96
CA ASP A 203 -7.01 -5.65 11.71
C ASP A 203 -7.60 -4.24 11.55
N PHE A 204 -7.12 -3.49 10.56
CA PHE A 204 -7.69 -2.18 10.23
C PHE A 204 -9.11 -2.35 9.69
N THR A 205 -10.09 -1.82 10.42
CA THR A 205 -11.42 -1.57 9.87
C THR A 205 -11.38 -0.40 8.90
N LEU A 206 -12.38 -0.28 8.03
CA LEU A 206 -12.49 0.87 7.11
C LEU A 206 -12.53 2.19 7.88
N ARG A 207 -13.19 2.22 9.06
CA ARG A 207 -13.22 3.39 9.94
C ARG A 207 -11.82 3.80 10.41
N ARG A 208 -10.98 2.83 10.83
CA ARG A 208 -9.59 3.10 11.23
C ARG A 208 -8.74 3.58 10.06
N TYR A 209 -8.96 3.01 8.87
CA TYR A 209 -8.29 3.47 7.66
C TYR A 209 -8.68 4.90 7.28
N HIS A 210 -9.96 5.27 7.37
CA HIS A 210 -10.38 6.66 7.17
C HIS A 210 -9.72 7.59 8.19
N ARG A 211 -9.63 7.21 9.47
CA ARG A 211 -8.91 7.99 10.50
C ARG A 211 -7.43 8.17 10.14
N TYR A 212 -6.77 7.10 9.68
CA TYR A 212 -5.39 7.16 9.18
C TYR A 212 -5.22 8.11 7.99
N VAL A 213 -6.09 8.02 6.98
CA VAL A 213 -6.05 8.89 5.79
C VAL A 213 -6.32 10.36 6.14
N ASP A 214 -7.30 10.62 7.02
CA ASP A 214 -7.64 11.97 7.50
C ASP A 214 -6.44 12.60 8.24
N LEU A 215 -5.76 11.80 9.07
CA LEU A 215 -4.55 12.24 9.79
C LEU A 215 -3.42 12.61 8.82
N LEU A 216 -3.07 11.73 7.87
CA LEU A 216 -2.00 12.02 6.91
C LEU A 216 -2.33 13.23 6.03
N THR A 217 -3.58 13.35 5.61
CA THR A 217 -4.06 14.49 4.80
C THR A 217 -4.00 15.79 5.60
N THR A 218 -4.37 15.75 6.88
CA THR A 218 -4.27 16.88 7.80
C THR A 218 -2.81 17.31 7.99
N TRP A 219 -1.91 16.37 8.31
CA TRP A 219 -0.49 16.64 8.48
C TRP A 219 0.12 17.23 7.20
N ALA A 220 -0.20 16.65 6.05
CA ALA A 220 0.26 17.16 4.76
C ALA A 220 -0.21 18.59 4.50
N SER A 221 -1.47 18.89 4.82
CA SER A 221 -2.05 20.23 4.67
C SER A 221 -1.35 21.25 5.57
N LEU A 222 -1.14 20.93 6.85
CA LEU A 222 -0.43 21.81 7.80
C LEU A 222 1.02 22.11 7.36
N MET A 223 1.67 21.15 6.71
CA MET A 223 3.04 21.29 6.23
C MET A 223 3.15 21.82 4.80
N THR A 224 2.02 22.07 4.11
CA THR A 224 1.97 22.43 2.68
C THR A 224 2.73 21.42 1.80
N THR A 225 2.47 20.14 2.02
CA THR A 225 3.09 19.03 1.28
C THR A 225 2.02 18.01 0.84
N ARG A 226 2.46 16.86 0.34
CA ARG A 226 1.61 15.75 -0.07
C ARG A 226 1.55 14.64 0.98
N PRO A 227 0.40 13.98 1.19
CA PRO A 227 0.26 12.91 2.19
C PRO A 227 1.20 11.73 1.92
N GLU A 228 1.56 11.47 0.68
CA GLU A 228 2.53 10.42 0.35
C GLU A 228 3.95 10.73 0.89
N LEU A 229 4.36 12.00 0.97
CA LEU A 229 5.64 12.37 1.58
C LEU A 229 5.61 12.17 3.10
N VAL A 230 4.47 12.40 3.73
CA VAL A 230 4.26 12.09 5.15
C VAL A 230 4.34 10.58 5.38
N GLU A 231 3.69 9.80 4.53
CA GLU A 231 3.75 8.33 4.53
C GLU A 231 5.20 7.83 4.40
N MET A 232 5.97 8.35 3.44
CA MET A 232 7.39 8.02 3.28
C MET A 232 8.21 8.34 4.52
N TRP A 233 8.00 9.52 5.12
CA TRP A 233 8.70 9.91 6.36
C TRP A 233 8.42 8.92 7.50
N LEU A 234 7.17 8.47 7.66
CA LEU A 234 6.81 7.53 8.72
C LEU A 234 7.55 6.20 8.58
N VAL A 235 7.65 5.68 7.35
CA VAL A 235 8.35 4.42 7.04
C VAL A 235 9.88 4.56 7.23
N ASP A 236 10.45 5.66 6.73
CA ASP A 236 11.88 5.95 6.86
C ASP A 236 12.28 6.20 8.32
N ARG A 237 11.45 6.90 9.11
CA ARG A 237 11.73 7.15 10.53
C ARG A 237 11.73 5.85 11.32
N TRP A 238 10.82 4.91 11.04
CA TRP A 238 10.85 3.60 11.67
C TRP A 238 12.13 2.83 11.34
N HIS A 239 12.58 2.88 10.07
CA HIS A 239 13.84 2.26 9.66
C HIS A 239 15.04 2.87 10.38
N ALA A 240 15.12 4.19 10.44
CA ALA A 240 16.17 4.89 11.18
C ALA A 240 16.20 4.44 12.64
N ARG A 241 15.03 4.33 13.30
CA ARG A 241 14.92 3.83 14.67
C ARG A 241 15.44 2.39 14.84
N ILE A 242 15.10 1.49 13.92
CA ILE A 242 15.62 0.11 13.96
C ILE A 242 17.14 0.10 13.84
N THR A 243 17.70 0.89 12.92
CA THR A 243 19.15 1.01 12.74
C THR A 243 19.81 1.59 13.99
N GLU A 244 19.31 2.71 14.51
CA GLU A 244 19.78 3.34 15.76
C GLU A 244 19.76 2.36 16.94
N ALA A 245 18.71 1.55 17.07
CA ALA A 245 18.59 0.56 18.13
C ALA A 245 19.59 -0.60 17.97
N ARG A 246 19.88 -1.03 16.73
CA ARG A 246 20.85 -2.09 16.41
C ARG A 246 22.29 -1.63 16.62
N ASP A 247 22.58 -0.36 16.33
CA ASP A 247 23.91 0.24 16.48
C ASP A 247 24.24 0.61 17.94
N GLY A 248 23.33 0.36 18.88
CA GLY A 248 23.61 0.31 20.32
C GLY A 248 23.69 1.66 21.04
N SER A 249 23.38 2.78 20.39
CA SER A 249 23.53 4.11 20.99
C SER A 249 22.44 4.49 22.00
N HIS A 250 21.29 3.79 22.01
CA HIS A 250 20.16 4.10 22.91
C HIS A 250 19.44 2.88 23.52
N ALA A 251 20.09 1.70 23.56
CA ALA A 251 19.54 0.52 24.24
C ALA A 251 19.73 0.59 25.77
N THR A 252 19.28 1.67 26.40
CA THR A 252 19.02 1.69 27.84
C THR A 252 17.51 1.75 28.02
N PRO A 253 16.87 0.75 28.64
CA PRO A 253 15.49 0.90 29.06
C PRO A 253 15.42 2.13 29.97
N ARG A 254 14.73 3.19 29.55
CA ARG A 254 14.35 4.23 30.50
C ARG A 254 13.23 3.65 31.34
N LEU A 255 13.59 3.19 32.53
CA LEU A 255 12.67 2.88 33.61
C LEU A 255 12.01 4.20 34.05
N PHE A 256 10.88 4.58 33.45
CA PHE A 256 9.84 5.40 34.07
C PHE A 256 8.50 5.11 33.40
#